data_AF-A0A328DI88-F1
#
_entry.id   AF-A0A328DI88-F1
#
_cell.length_a   1.000
_cell.length_b   1.000
_cell.length_c   1.000
_cell.angle_alpha   90.00
_cell.angle_beta   90.00
_cell.angle_gamma   90.00
#
_symmetry.space_group_name_H-M   'P 1'
#
loop_
_entity.id
_entity.type
_entity.pdbx_description
1 polymer ?
#
loop_
_entity_poly.entity_id
_entity_poly.type
_entity_poly.pdbx_seq_one_letter_code
_entity_poly.pdbx_strand_id
1 'polypeptide(L)'
;MAGDVPSPPLFDSLLHQDLTRPLSSSAMDSPAKRSYWRFSKTDFFPEPTFENLSTYFSGVAQTPRRLKDRFLGRSDDATEMVELRKESENEMRKCLNWWDLMWLGFGSVVGSGIFTITGLEARNDAGPSIVLAYAISGLSALLSVFCYTEFSVEIPIAGGSFSFLRIELGDFVAFLAAGNLLLEAVVGAAGLGRSWSSYFSSLIKNESDFFRIKIDSFAEGFNLLDPIAVVILILANGIAMTGTRRTSILNWLSSIVTAGIIVFIIIAGFLYGKTENLAPFAPYGAGGVFRAAAVVYWSYTGFDMVATMAEETKKPSRDIPLGLIGSMSFITVLYCLMSSALTMMVKYTSIDADAPYSVAFNGIGMKWAKYLVSICALKGMTTSLLVGSMGQARYTTQIARTHMIPPWFSLVHPKTGTPIYATLLTTITSCIISFFTSLDVLSSVFSFCTLSIFMLMAVALLVRRYYVKDQTPKGDYIKFLVCLFVIIGSSIGVTVLWNRNIGGWIVYAISGGFWVLGTLGMALLPKSRVPKVWGVPLVPFLPSVSIGMNFFLIGSLGPAAFWRFIICSGVMLVYYLLVGVHTTYDMAHQDSRMEDGKGASDQLS
;
A
#
# COMPACT_ATOMS: atom_id res chain seq x y z
N MET A 1 -67.22 -45.35 -1.03
CA MET A 1 -67.33 -44.40 0.10
C MET A 1 -67.60 -45.22 1.35
N ALA A 2 -66.82 -45.20 2.41
CA ALA A 2 -65.40 -44.95 2.61
C ALA A 2 -65.12 -45.73 3.91
N GLY A 3 -64.17 -46.66 3.86
CA GLY A 3 -63.71 -47.45 4.99
C GLY A 3 -62.32 -46.98 5.42
N ASP A 4 -62.05 -47.17 6.70
CA ASP A 4 -60.89 -46.78 7.50
C ASP A 4 -59.51 -46.90 6.86
N VAL A 5 -58.64 -45.93 7.20
CA VAL A 5 -57.18 -46.12 7.27
C VAL A 5 -56.66 -45.37 8.52
N PRO A 6 -55.85 -46.02 9.39
CA PRO A 6 -55.35 -45.43 10.64
C PRO A 6 -54.14 -44.51 10.42
N SER A 7 -53.94 -43.58 11.35
CA SER A 7 -52.87 -42.57 11.37
C SER A 7 -51.45 -43.16 11.56
N PRO A 8 -50.41 -42.57 10.94
CA PRO A 8 -49.01 -42.93 11.20
C PRO A 8 -48.42 -42.17 12.40
N PRO A 9 -47.31 -42.67 13.00
CA PRO A 9 -46.77 -42.17 14.26
C PRO A 9 -45.91 -40.91 14.09
N LEU A 10 -45.88 -40.11 15.16
CA LEU A 10 -44.99 -38.96 15.39
C LEU A 10 -43.52 -39.32 15.11
N PHE A 11 -42.98 -38.80 14.01
CA PHE A 11 -41.57 -38.85 13.66
C PHE A 11 -41.07 -37.46 13.25
N ASP A 12 -41.36 -36.44 14.07
CA ASP A 12 -40.92 -35.05 13.77
C ASP A 12 -40.53 -34.21 15.01
N SER A 13 -40.35 -34.83 16.18
CA SER A 13 -39.99 -34.10 17.42
C SER A 13 -38.59 -34.41 17.98
N LEU A 14 -37.79 -35.26 17.34
CA LEU A 14 -36.47 -35.67 17.87
C LEU A 14 -35.25 -35.09 17.14
N LEU A 15 -35.42 -34.23 16.14
CA LEU A 15 -34.29 -33.54 15.47
C LEU A 15 -34.08 -32.08 15.90
N HIS A 16 -34.92 -31.56 16.79
CA HIS A 16 -34.83 -30.16 17.23
C HIS A 16 -34.48 -29.94 18.71
N GLN A 17 -34.18 -31.00 19.48
CA GLN A 17 -33.95 -30.89 20.94
C GLN A 17 -32.54 -31.27 21.44
N ASP A 18 -31.58 -31.61 20.57
CA ASP A 18 -30.21 -31.95 21.00
C ASP A 18 -29.13 -30.88 20.69
N LEU A 19 -29.52 -29.67 20.28
CA LEU A 19 -28.57 -28.56 20.04
C LEU A 19 -28.52 -27.50 21.17
N THR A 20 -29.14 -27.75 22.32
CA THR A 20 -29.18 -26.80 23.45
C THR A 20 -28.73 -27.36 24.80
N ARG A 21 -27.94 -28.43 24.83
CA ARG A 21 -27.19 -28.77 26.04
C ARG A 21 -25.90 -27.95 26.09
N PRO A 22 -25.68 -27.11 27.13
CA PRO A 22 -24.36 -26.58 27.38
C PRO A 22 -23.47 -27.79 27.69
N LEU A 23 -22.52 -28.09 26.81
CA LEU A 23 -21.40 -28.96 27.15
C LEU A 23 -20.79 -28.39 28.43
N SER A 24 -20.88 -29.14 29.53
CA SER A 24 -20.16 -28.79 30.74
C SER A 24 -18.69 -28.72 30.35
N SER A 25 -18.16 -27.51 30.32
CA SER A 25 -16.74 -27.26 30.17
C SER A 25 -16.03 -28.01 31.30
N SER A 26 -15.46 -29.18 31.00
CA SER A 26 -14.29 -29.62 31.74
C SER A 26 -13.32 -28.46 31.63
N ALA A 27 -12.92 -27.92 32.78
CA ALA A 27 -11.98 -26.83 32.87
C ALA A 27 -10.65 -27.21 32.19
N MET A 28 -10.57 -27.00 30.88
CA MET A 28 -9.32 -26.63 30.25
C MET A 28 -9.04 -25.23 30.75
N ASP A 29 -8.00 -25.10 31.55
CA ASP A 29 -7.47 -23.83 32.03
C ASP A 29 -7.57 -22.78 30.92
N SER A 30 -8.46 -21.82 31.10
CA SER A 30 -8.46 -20.63 30.26
C SER A 30 -7.10 -19.98 30.49
N PRO A 31 -6.24 -19.80 29.47
CA PRO A 31 -4.95 -19.17 29.69
C PRO A 31 -5.22 -17.82 30.37
N ALA A 32 -4.63 -17.61 31.55
CA ALA A 32 -4.85 -16.42 32.37
C ALA A 32 -4.81 -15.18 31.48
N LYS A 33 -5.83 -14.31 31.55
CA LYS A 33 -5.91 -13.06 30.75
C LYS A 33 -4.65 -12.24 30.97
N ARG A 34 -3.66 -12.40 30.08
CA ARG A 34 -2.37 -11.72 30.16
C ARG A 34 -2.59 -10.22 29.95
N SER A 35 -1.91 -9.39 30.74
CA SER A 35 -1.94 -7.93 30.58
C SER A 35 -1.49 -7.53 29.17
N TYR A 36 -2.15 -6.53 28.57
CA TYR A 36 -1.75 -5.96 27.28
C TYR A 36 -0.37 -5.27 27.37
N TRP A 37 -0.12 -4.60 28.49
CA TRP A 37 1.13 -3.92 28.78
C TRP A 37 2.15 -4.93 29.29
N ARG A 38 2.61 -5.81 28.39
CA ARG A 38 3.63 -6.83 28.63
C ARG A 38 4.83 -6.62 27.73
N PHE A 39 6.02 -6.81 28.28
CA PHE A 39 7.27 -6.78 27.55
C PHE A 39 8.17 -7.86 28.13
N SER A 40 8.27 -8.99 27.43
CA SER A 40 9.14 -10.10 27.81
C SER A 40 9.81 -10.69 26.57
N LYS A 41 10.96 -11.37 26.75
CA LYS A 41 11.66 -12.05 25.65
C LYS A 41 10.74 -13.04 24.93
N THR A 42 9.94 -13.78 25.69
CA THR A 42 8.96 -14.76 25.17
C THR A 42 7.79 -14.11 24.43
N ASP A 43 7.50 -12.83 24.65
CA ASP A 43 6.49 -12.11 23.87
C ASP A 43 7.06 -11.57 22.55
N PHE A 44 8.36 -11.27 22.52
CA PHE A 44 9.04 -10.67 21.36
C PHE A 44 9.57 -11.72 20.38
N PHE A 45 10.13 -12.83 20.87
CA PHE A 45 10.52 -14.00 20.07
C PHE A 45 10.08 -15.28 20.81
N PRO A 46 8.83 -15.73 20.63
CA PRO A 46 8.32 -16.95 21.26
C PRO A 46 8.90 -18.25 20.67
N GLU A 47 9.60 -18.18 19.54
CA GLU A 47 9.99 -19.34 18.76
C GLU A 47 11.17 -20.10 19.39
N PRO A 48 11.21 -21.44 19.27
CA PRO A 48 12.23 -22.26 19.90
C PRO A 48 13.66 -21.92 19.43
N THR A 49 13.82 -21.39 18.21
CA THR A 49 15.14 -20.95 17.72
C THR A 49 15.73 -19.81 18.56
N PHE A 50 14.93 -19.01 19.27
CA PHE A 50 15.41 -17.84 20.04
C PHE A 50 15.46 -18.06 21.55
N GLU A 51 15.17 -19.27 22.04
CA GLU A 51 15.22 -19.59 23.48
C GLU A 51 16.62 -19.36 24.04
N ASN A 52 17.66 -19.91 23.39
CA ASN A 52 19.05 -19.86 23.83
C ASN A 52 20.01 -19.52 22.68
N LEU A 53 21.22 -19.06 23.00
CA LEU A 53 22.24 -18.74 21.99
C LEU A 53 22.67 -19.99 21.18
N SER A 54 22.72 -21.16 21.81
CA SER A 54 23.07 -22.42 21.13
C SER A 54 22.02 -22.84 20.11
N THR A 55 20.73 -22.72 20.45
CA THR A 55 19.63 -23.03 19.52
C THR A 55 19.60 -22.02 18.37
N TYR A 56 19.88 -20.74 18.64
CA TYR A 56 20.02 -19.72 17.61
C TYR A 56 21.14 -20.04 16.62
N PHE A 57 22.37 -20.30 17.09
CA PHE A 57 23.49 -20.64 16.21
C PHE A 57 23.23 -21.93 15.41
N SER A 58 22.55 -22.91 16.01
CA SER A 58 22.14 -24.13 15.28
C SER A 58 21.09 -23.83 14.19
N GLY A 59 20.16 -22.90 14.45
CA GLY A 59 19.19 -22.43 13.47
C GLY A 59 19.87 -21.71 12.32
N VAL A 60 20.80 -20.79 12.62
CA VAL A 60 21.59 -20.04 11.63
C VAL A 60 22.47 -20.98 10.77
N ALA A 61 23.01 -22.05 11.34
CA ALA A 61 23.72 -23.07 10.56
C ALA A 61 22.79 -23.78 9.54
N GLN A 62 21.49 -23.82 9.81
CA GLN A 62 20.46 -24.43 8.97
C GLN A 62 19.75 -23.44 8.03
N THR A 63 20.15 -22.16 8.00
CA THR A 63 19.56 -21.13 7.14
C THR A 63 19.36 -21.59 5.69
N PRO A 64 20.30 -22.25 4.98
CA PRO A 64 20.06 -22.63 3.57
C PRO A 64 18.94 -23.66 3.39
N ARG A 65 18.74 -24.57 4.36
CA ARG A 65 17.65 -25.55 4.31
C ARG A 65 16.30 -24.89 4.61
N ARG A 66 16.24 -24.09 5.67
CA ARG A 66 15.02 -23.35 6.07
C ARG A 66 14.61 -22.34 5.00
N LEU A 67 15.58 -21.67 4.37
CA LEU A 67 15.31 -20.74 3.28
C LEU A 67 14.76 -21.48 2.04
N LYS A 68 15.31 -22.64 1.68
CA LYS A 68 14.78 -23.45 0.57
C LYS A 68 13.32 -23.86 0.80
N ASP A 69 12.97 -24.22 2.03
CA ASP A 69 11.61 -24.57 2.43
C ASP A 69 10.66 -23.37 2.30
N ARG A 70 10.99 -22.25 2.94
CA ARG A 70 10.16 -21.03 2.93
C ARG A 70 10.09 -20.34 1.55
N PHE A 71 11.09 -20.53 0.70
CA PHE A 71 11.07 -20.02 -0.68
C PHE A 71 9.98 -20.70 -1.53
N LEU A 72 9.63 -21.94 -1.22
CA LEU A 72 8.59 -22.71 -1.93
C LEU A 72 7.23 -22.69 -1.20
N GLY A 73 7.21 -22.23 0.06
CA GLY A 73 6.00 -22.08 0.87
C GLY A 73 5.03 -21.06 0.29
N ARG A 74 3.76 -21.45 0.17
CA ARG A 74 2.63 -20.56 -0.15
C ARG A 74 1.56 -20.72 0.92
N SER A 75 0.92 -19.61 1.25
CA SER A 75 -0.25 -19.65 2.13
C SER A 75 -1.50 -19.97 1.30
N ASP A 76 -2.41 -20.75 1.87
CA ASP A 76 -3.68 -21.05 1.21
C ASP A 76 -4.73 -19.97 1.50
N ASP A 77 -5.64 -19.81 0.53
CA ASP A 77 -6.82 -18.93 0.59
C ASP A 77 -7.62 -19.14 1.90
N ALA A 78 -7.77 -20.41 2.33
CA ALA A 78 -8.53 -20.78 3.53
C ALA A 78 -7.85 -20.36 4.84
N THR A 79 -6.53 -20.51 4.95
CA THR A 79 -5.77 -20.11 6.15
C THR A 79 -5.82 -18.60 6.35
N GLU A 80 -5.63 -17.81 5.29
CA GLU A 80 -5.71 -16.34 5.40
C GLU A 80 -7.15 -15.86 5.65
N MET A 81 -8.16 -16.46 5.00
CA MET A 81 -9.56 -16.03 5.16
C MET A 81 -10.25 -16.54 6.43
N VAL A 82 -9.86 -17.69 6.97
CA VAL A 82 -10.59 -18.39 8.03
C VAL A 82 -9.77 -18.50 9.31
N GLU A 83 -8.51 -18.93 9.24
CA GLU A 83 -7.69 -19.19 10.45
C GLU A 83 -7.14 -17.89 11.03
N LEU A 84 -6.46 -17.08 10.23
CA LEU A 84 -5.98 -15.76 10.66
C LEU A 84 -7.13 -14.79 11.00
N ARG A 85 -8.31 -15.02 10.41
CA ARG A 85 -9.53 -14.28 10.76
C ARG A 85 -10.03 -14.65 12.15
N LYS A 86 -9.97 -15.93 12.55
CA LYS A 86 -10.36 -16.40 13.89
C LYS A 86 -9.45 -15.85 14.99
N GLU A 87 -8.18 -15.59 14.69
CA GLU A 87 -7.26 -14.92 15.62
C GLU A 87 -7.66 -13.48 15.97
N SER A 88 -8.57 -12.86 15.20
CA SER A 88 -9.06 -11.51 15.49
C SER A 88 -10.18 -11.47 16.54
N GLU A 89 -10.67 -12.62 17.01
CA GLU A 89 -11.71 -12.85 18.04
C GLU A 89 -13.09 -12.20 17.80
N ASN A 90 -13.21 -11.12 17.01
CA ASN A 90 -14.43 -10.37 16.73
C ASN A 90 -14.57 -10.04 15.23
N GLU A 91 -15.79 -10.18 14.68
CA GLU A 91 -16.08 -9.83 13.29
C GLU A 91 -16.24 -8.30 13.08
N MET A 92 -15.69 -7.79 11.98
CA MET A 92 -15.91 -6.39 11.57
C MET A 92 -17.32 -6.18 11.02
N ARG A 93 -17.99 -5.12 11.48
CA ARG A 93 -19.37 -4.82 11.04
C ARG A 93 -19.34 -4.23 9.63
N LYS A 94 -20.01 -4.93 8.70
CA LYS A 94 -20.25 -4.44 7.32
C LYS A 94 -21.10 -3.17 7.34
N CYS A 95 -20.46 -2.01 7.22
CA CYS A 95 -21.13 -0.71 7.30
C CYS A 95 -20.89 0.20 6.10
N LEU A 96 -19.85 -0.04 5.30
CA LEU A 96 -19.45 0.82 4.19
C LEU A 96 -20.20 0.48 2.90
N ASN A 97 -20.57 1.51 2.14
CA ASN A 97 -21.14 1.43 0.80
C ASN A 97 -20.20 2.09 -0.22
N TRP A 98 -20.49 1.98 -1.52
CA TRP A 98 -19.63 2.52 -2.59
C TRP A 98 -19.35 4.02 -2.45
N TRP A 99 -20.32 4.80 -1.96
CA TRP A 99 -20.19 6.24 -1.72
C TRP A 99 -19.15 6.54 -0.63
N ASP A 100 -19.20 5.77 0.47
CA ASP A 100 -18.24 5.89 1.56
C ASP A 100 -16.83 5.54 1.05
N LEU A 101 -16.70 4.43 0.30
CA LEU A 101 -15.42 4.00 -0.27
C LEU A 101 -14.83 5.03 -1.25
N MET A 102 -15.66 5.66 -2.08
CA MET A 102 -15.20 6.66 -3.05
C MET A 102 -14.62 7.91 -2.35
N TRP A 103 -15.32 8.43 -1.34
CA TRP A 103 -14.86 9.62 -0.59
C TRP A 103 -13.77 9.32 0.44
N LEU A 104 -13.72 8.09 0.97
CA LEU A 104 -12.59 7.60 1.75
C LEU A 104 -11.34 7.50 0.88
N GLY A 105 -11.45 6.96 -0.34
CA GLY A 105 -10.36 6.92 -1.32
C GLY A 105 -9.91 8.31 -1.74
N PHE A 106 -10.85 9.23 -1.99
CA PHE A 106 -10.50 10.62 -2.23
C PHE A 106 -9.75 11.26 -1.05
N GLY A 107 -10.25 11.08 0.17
CA GLY A 107 -9.63 11.67 1.37
C GLY A 107 -8.29 11.04 1.75
N SER A 108 -8.06 9.76 1.42
CA SER A 108 -6.78 9.10 1.69
C SER A 108 -5.70 9.54 0.70
N VAL A 109 -6.06 9.68 -0.59
CA VAL A 109 -5.15 10.01 -1.68
C VAL A 109 -4.84 11.51 -1.75
N VAL A 110 -5.82 12.37 -1.47
CA VAL A 110 -5.65 13.83 -1.54
C VAL A 110 -4.91 14.34 -0.29
N GLY A 111 -3.61 14.65 -0.47
CA GLY A 111 -2.74 15.13 0.59
C GLY A 111 -1.48 15.80 0.05
N SER A 112 -0.31 15.42 0.57
CA SER A 112 0.99 16.01 0.23
C SER A 112 1.34 15.95 -1.26
N GLY A 113 0.91 14.91 -1.97
CA GLY A 113 1.21 14.73 -3.39
C GLY A 113 0.81 15.94 -4.23
N ILE A 114 -0.50 16.21 -4.34
CA ILE A 114 -0.98 17.33 -5.17
C ILE A 114 -0.61 18.69 -4.58
N PHE A 115 -0.64 18.86 -3.25
CA PHE A 115 -0.39 20.17 -2.64
C PHE A 115 1.09 20.54 -2.61
N THR A 116 2.01 19.59 -2.48
CA THR A 116 3.45 19.86 -2.30
C THR A 116 4.30 19.34 -3.44
N ILE A 117 4.19 18.05 -3.77
CA ILE A 117 5.05 17.40 -4.78
C ILE A 117 4.88 18.04 -6.16
N THR A 118 3.68 18.52 -6.49
CA THR A 118 3.46 19.30 -7.73
C THR A 118 4.41 20.49 -7.85
N GLY A 119 4.67 21.22 -6.77
CA GLY A 119 5.53 22.40 -6.78
C GLY A 119 6.99 22.03 -7.01
N LEU A 120 7.46 21.01 -6.29
CA LEU A 120 8.79 20.44 -6.41
C LEU A 120 9.08 20.00 -7.86
N GLU A 121 8.22 19.16 -8.43
CA GLU A 121 8.44 18.56 -9.75
C GLU A 121 8.13 19.53 -10.90
N ALA A 122 7.15 20.43 -10.75
CA ALA A 122 6.91 21.47 -11.76
C ALA A 122 8.10 22.43 -11.86
N ARG A 123 8.76 22.74 -10.75
CA ARG A 123 9.94 23.61 -10.75
C ARG A 123 11.18 22.90 -11.32
N ASN A 124 11.46 21.69 -10.85
CA ASN A 124 12.76 21.04 -11.04
C ASN A 124 12.82 20.06 -12.22
N ASP A 125 11.71 19.44 -12.61
CA ASP A 125 11.75 18.28 -13.52
C ASP A 125 10.81 18.37 -14.72
N ALA A 126 9.59 18.93 -14.59
CA ALA A 126 8.62 18.93 -15.70
C ALA A 126 8.29 20.32 -16.27
N GLY A 127 8.33 21.39 -15.48
CA GLY A 127 7.78 22.67 -15.92
C GLY A 127 6.25 22.60 -16.11
N PRO A 128 5.69 23.37 -17.07
CA PRO A 128 4.27 23.30 -17.43
C PRO A 128 3.78 21.93 -17.89
N SER A 129 4.68 21.07 -18.39
CA SER A 129 4.37 19.71 -18.80
C SER A 129 4.09 18.73 -17.66
N ILE A 130 4.10 19.20 -16.39
CA ILE A 130 3.70 18.44 -15.20
C ILE A 130 2.30 17.82 -15.33
N VAL A 131 1.39 18.42 -16.11
CA VAL A 131 0.08 17.84 -16.41
C VAL A 131 0.19 16.47 -17.11
N LEU A 132 1.17 16.30 -17.99
CA LEU A 132 1.43 15.02 -18.66
C LEU A 132 1.99 14.01 -17.67
N ALA A 133 2.85 14.44 -16.74
CA ALA A 133 3.38 13.58 -15.69
C ALA A 133 2.26 13.02 -14.80
N TYR A 134 1.30 13.87 -14.38
CA TYR A 134 0.11 13.43 -13.66
C TYR A 134 -0.77 12.49 -14.51
N ALA A 135 -0.98 12.78 -15.79
CA ALA A 135 -1.77 11.90 -16.67
C ALA A 135 -1.13 10.50 -16.82
N ILE A 136 0.19 10.42 -17.02
CA ILE A 136 0.93 9.16 -17.15
C ILE A 136 0.91 8.38 -15.84
N SER A 137 1.18 9.07 -14.73
CA SER A 137 1.17 8.48 -13.39
C SER A 137 -0.23 7.98 -13.01
N GLY A 138 -1.27 8.76 -13.28
CA GLY A 138 -2.66 8.40 -13.00
C GLY A 138 -3.14 7.22 -13.85
N LEU A 139 -2.73 7.14 -15.12
CA LEU A 139 -3.00 5.98 -15.97
C LEU A 139 -2.35 4.72 -15.40
N SER A 140 -1.07 4.78 -15.01
CA SER A 140 -0.37 3.64 -14.39
C SER A 140 -1.01 3.22 -13.05
N ALA A 141 -1.40 4.19 -12.22
CA ALA A 141 -2.12 3.93 -10.98
C ALA A 141 -3.47 3.27 -11.26
N LEU A 142 -4.24 3.73 -12.25
CA LEU A 142 -5.53 3.16 -12.63
C LEU A 142 -5.40 1.70 -13.09
N LEU A 143 -4.37 1.37 -13.89
CA LEU A 143 -4.08 -0.02 -14.28
C LEU A 143 -3.80 -0.92 -13.07
N SER A 144 -3.11 -0.38 -12.08
CA SER A 144 -2.84 -1.08 -10.81
C SER A 144 -4.10 -1.24 -9.98
N VAL A 145 -4.94 -0.21 -9.92
CA VAL A 145 -6.26 -0.23 -9.25
C VAL A 145 -7.16 -1.32 -9.83
N PHE A 146 -7.17 -1.52 -11.15
CA PHE A 146 -7.91 -2.63 -11.75
C PHE A 146 -7.45 -3.97 -11.15
N CYS A 147 -6.13 -4.21 -11.05
CA CYS A 147 -5.60 -5.43 -10.48
C CYS A 147 -5.99 -5.61 -8.99
N TYR A 148 -5.84 -4.55 -8.19
CA TYR A 148 -6.25 -4.55 -6.78
C TYR A 148 -7.74 -4.81 -6.59
N THR A 149 -8.58 -4.31 -7.50
CA THR A 149 -10.03 -4.47 -7.42
C THR A 149 -10.43 -5.93 -7.59
N GLU A 150 -9.79 -6.70 -8.49
CA GLU A 150 -10.07 -8.14 -8.66
C GLU A 150 -9.72 -8.89 -7.37
N PHE A 151 -8.54 -8.64 -6.81
CA PHE A 151 -8.14 -9.23 -5.54
C PHE A 151 -9.06 -8.88 -4.38
N SER A 152 -9.44 -7.61 -4.25
CA SER A 152 -10.28 -7.14 -3.14
C SER A 152 -11.71 -7.69 -3.18
N VAL A 153 -12.22 -7.98 -4.39
CA VAL A 153 -13.54 -8.60 -4.58
C VAL A 153 -13.48 -10.11 -4.35
N GLU A 154 -12.42 -10.78 -4.79
CA GLU A 154 -12.29 -12.24 -4.68
C GLU A 154 -11.82 -12.71 -3.30
N ILE A 155 -10.92 -11.94 -2.69
CA ILE A 155 -10.29 -12.22 -1.41
C ILE A 155 -10.53 -10.99 -0.52
N PRO A 156 -11.75 -10.81 0.03
CA PRO A 156 -12.07 -9.64 0.84
C PRO A 156 -11.44 -9.79 2.23
N ILE A 157 -10.11 -9.60 2.32
CA ILE A 157 -9.32 -9.69 3.56
C ILE A 157 -8.69 -8.35 3.90
N ALA A 158 -8.59 -8.06 5.20
CA ALA A 158 -8.04 -6.82 5.73
C ALA A 158 -6.51 -6.67 5.53
N GLY A 159 -5.81 -7.77 5.23
CA GLY A 159 -4.36 -7.80 4.99
C GLY A 159 -3.89 -7.15 3.68
N GLY A 160 -4.82 -6.77 2.80
CA GLY A 160 -4.55 -6.05 1.56
C GLY A 160 -3.48 -6.73 0.69
N SER A 161 -2.64 -5.91 0.07
CA SER A 161 -1.54 -6.34 -0.82
C SER A 161 -0.60 -7.38 -0.21
N PHE A 162 -0.27 -7.28 1.09
CA PHE A 162 0.60 -8.26 1.74
C PHE A 162 0.02 -9.68 1.65
N SER A 163 -1.23 -9.86 2.08
CA SER A 163 -1.87 -11.18 2.05
C SER A 163 -2.12 -11.65 0.62
N PHE A 164 -2.48 -10.76 -0.32
CA PHE A 164 -2.63 -11.13 -1.74
C PHE A 164 -1.34 -11.69 -2.32
N LEU A 165 -0.21 -11.04 -2.07
CA LEU A 165 1.11 -11.47 -2.56
C LEU A 165 1.56 -12.77 -1.89
N ARG A 166 1.23 -12.97 -0.62
CA ARG A 166 1.56 -14.20 0.12
C ARG A 166 0.82 -15.42 -0.41
N ILE A 167 -0.45 -15.26 -0.76
CA ILE A 167 -1.27 -16.32 -1.37
C ILE A 167 -0.72 -16.68 -2.75
N GLU A 168 -0.46 -15.67 -3.61
CA GLU A 168 -0.16 -15.92 -5.02
C GLU A 168 1.32 -16.16 -5.34
N LEU A 169 2.23 -15.44 -4.67
CA LEU A 169 3.66 -15.46 -4.98
C LEU A 169 4.50 -16.19 -3.92
N GLY A 170 3.93 -16.49 -2.76
CA GLY A 170 4.56 -17.26 -1.69
C GLY A 170 5.26 -16.41 -0.63
N ASP A 171 5.78 -17.09 0.39
CA ASP A 171 6.24 -16.47 1.64
C ASP A 171 7.48 -15.59 1.46
N PHE A 172 8.42 -15.97 0.59
CA PHE A 172 9.61 -15.17 0.33
C PHE A 172 9.30 -13.84 -0.35
N VAL A 173 8.47 -13.87 -1.40
CA VAL A 173 8.05 -12.65 -2.11
C VAL A 173 7.18 -11.78 -1.19
N ALA A 174 6.33 -12.40 -0.37
CA ALA A 174 5.56 -11.70 0.65
C ALA A 174 6.45 -11.02 1.69
N PHE A 175 7.57 -11.63 2.08
CA PHE A 175 8.53 -10.97 2.98
C PHE A 175 9.15 -9.73 2.34
N LEU A 176 9.58 -9.81 1.08
CA LEU A 176 10.10 -8.65 0.35
C LEU A 176 9.03 -7.55 0.24
N ALA A 177 7.79 -7.94 -0.06
CA ALA A 177 6.66 -7.02 -0.11
C ALA A 177 6.32 -6.41 1.25
N ALA A 178 6.40 -7.18 2.34
CA ALA A 178 6.18 -6.71 3.70
C ALA A 178 7.22 -5.66 4.11
N GLY A 179 8.50 -5.94 3.84
CA GLY A 179 9.56 -4.96 4.05
C GLY A 179 9.32 -3.68 3.24
N ASN A 180 8.94 -3.83 1.97
CA ASN A 180 8.64 -2.69 1.10
C ASN A 180 7.44 -1.87 1.61
N LEU A 181 6.36 -2.51 2.05
CA LEU A 181 5.18 -1.87 2.64
C LEU A 181 5.54 -1.14 3.95
N LEU A 182 6.39 -1.72 4.80
CA LEU A 182 6.86 -1.07 6.03
C LEU A 182 7.74 0.15 5.71
N LEU A 183 8.63 0.05 4.72
CA LEU A 183 9.44 1.18 4.28
C LEU A 183 8.54 2.30 3.71
N GLU A 184 7.57 1.96 2.87
CA GLU A 184 6.56 2.87 2.36
C GLU A 184 5.78 3.54 3.49
N ALA A 185 5.37 2.79 4.51
CA ALA A 185 4.67 3.31 5.68
C ALA A 185 5.46 4.41 6.39
N VAL A 186 6.75 4.14 6.62
CA VAL A 186 7.62 5.03 7.38
C VAL A 186 7.94 6.29 6.58
N VAL A 187 8.35 6.12 5.32
CA VAL A 187 8.73 7.23 4.44
C VAL A 187 7.51 8.09 4.09
N GLY A 188 6.35 7.47 3.86
CA GLY A 188 5.09 8.16 3.55
C GLY A 188 4.60 9.01 4.70
N ALA A 189 4.58 8.47 5.92
CA ALA A 189 4.24 9.25 7.11
C ALA A 189 5.26 10.40 7.32
N ALA A 190 6.56 10.11 7.19
CA ALA A 190 7.59 11.13 7.34
C ALA A 190 7.41 12.30 6.36
N GLY A 191 7.16 12.02 5.08
CA GLY A 191 6.99 13.08 4.09
C GLY A 191 5.66 13.82 4.19
N LEU A 192 4.58 13.15 4.61
CA LEU A 192 3.34 13.85 4.97
C LEU A 192 3.57 14.85 6.11
N GLY A 193 4.34 14.48 7.13
CA GLY A 193 4.73 15.37 8.23
C GLY A 193 5.55 16.58 7.75
N ARG A 194 6.52 16.36 6.85
CA ARG A 194 7.32 17.41 6.19
C ARG A 194 6.45 18.38 5.39
N SER A 195 5.56 17.86 4.55
CA SER A 195 4.64 18.69 3.76
C SER A 195 3.68 19.50 4.63
N TRP A 196 3.19 18.90 5.72
CA TRP A 196 2.33 19.60 6.67
C TRP A 196 3.08 20.77 7.33
N SER A 197 4.32 20.54 7.75
CA SER A 197 5.19 21.58 8.32
C SER A 197 5.45 22.74 7.34
N SER A 198 5.71 22.44 6.07
CA SER A 198 5.89 23.46 5.02
C SER A 198 4.67 24.37 4.87
N TYR A 199 3.47 23.78 4.81
CA TYR A 199 2.23 24.53 4.67
C TYR A 199 1.87 25.33 5.92
N PHE A 200 2.19 24.79 7.11
CA PHE A 200 2.00 25.48 8.37
C PHE A 200 2.94 26.68 8.49
N SER A 201 4.21 26.50 8.10
CA SER A 201 5.21 27.57 8.02
C SER A 201 4.74 28.69 7.09
N SER A 202 4.31 28.34 5.87
CA SER A 202 3.75 29.26 4.87
C SER A 202 2.56 30.08 5.41
N LEU A 203 1.74 29.49 6.28
CA LEU A 203 0.59 30.18 6.89
C LEU A 203 1.05 31.31 7.83
N ILE A 204 2.09 31.08 8.63
CA ILE A 204 2.60 32.01 9.65
C ILE A 204 3.48 33.09 9.02
N LYS A 205 4.45 32.69 8.19
CA LYS A 205 5.28 33.59 7.37
C LYS A 205 5.28 33.07 5.95
N ASN A 206 5.44 33.92 4.94
CA ASN A 206 5.45 33.50 3.52
C ASN A 206 6.68 32.64 3.13
N GLU A 207 7.29 31.93 4.07
CA GLU A 207 8.48 31.11 3.92
C GLU A 207 8.17 29.69 4.42
N SER A 208 8.36 28.70 3.56
CA SER A 208 8.11 27.28 3.83
C SER A 208 9.11 26.66 4.83
N ASP A 209 10.31 27.23 4.92
CA ASP A 209 11.40 26.74 5.79
C ASP A 209 11.45 27.40 7.17
N PHE A 210 10.47 28.25 7.53
CA PHE A 210 10.59 29.13 8.70
C PHE A 210 10.86 28.41 10.03
N PHE A 211 10.28 27.22 10.25
CA PHE A 211 10.51 26.44 11.47
C PHE A 211 11.63 25.39 11.35
N ARG A 212 12.29 25.29 10.18
CA ARG A 212 13.34 24.31 9.94
C ARG A 212 14.68 24.83 10.45
N ILE A 213 15.44 23.97 11.13
CA ILE A 213 16.76 24.29 11.68
C ILE A 213 17.80 23.81 10.67
N LYS A 214 18.54 24.75 10.07
CA LYS A 214 19.60 24.42 9.11
C LYS A 214 20.91 24.09 9.84
N ILE A 215 21.48 22.92 9.54
CA ILE A 215 22.79 22.48 10.01
C ILE A 215 23.69 22.22 8.80
N ASP A 216 24.63 23.13 8.53
CA ASP A 216 25.49 23.05 7.34
C ASP A 216 26.49 21.87 7.37
N SER A 217 26.67 21.19 8.50
CA SER A 217 27.54 20.01 8.63
C SER A 217 26.93 18.73 8.02
N PHE A 218 25.62 18.70 7.76
CA PHE A 218 24.96 17.53 7.19
C PHE A 218 24.89 17.60 5.66
N ALA A 219 24.80 16.43 5.02
CA ALA A 219 24.65 16.32 3.58
C ALA A 219 23.37 17.02 3.10
N GLU A 220 23.40 17.52 1.85
CA GLU A 220 22.24 18.13 1.22
C GLU A 220 21.05 17.16 1.19
N GLY A 221 19.88 17.65 1.57
CA GLY A 221 18.68 16.84 1.79
C GLY A 221 18.56 16.24 3.19
N PHE A 222 19.60 16.32 4.03
CA PHE A 222 19.57 15.92 5.44
C PHE A 222 19.85 17.06 6.43
N ASN A 223 20.18 18.23 5.90
CA ASN A 223 20.64 19.41 6.63
C ASN A 223 19.52 20.31 7.18
N LEU A 224 18.27 20.06 6.80
CA LEU A 224 17.10 20.84 7.24
C LEU A 224 16.31 20.02 8.25
N LEU A 225 16.51 20.32 9.53
CA LEU A 225 15.86 19.60 10.63
C LEU A 225 14.46 20.16 10.87
N ASP A 226 13.45 19.30 10.92
CA ASP A 226 12.04 19.71 10.99
C ASP A 226 11.35 19.23 12.29
N PRO A 227 11.41 20.02 13.37
CA PRO A 227 10.77 19.65 14.64
C PRO A 227 9.23 19.68 14.57
N ILE A 228 8.65 20.52 13.71
CA ILE A 228 7.19 20.62 13.56
C ILE A 228 6.63 19.35 12.91
N ALA A 229 7.35 18.77 11.94
CA ALA A 229 7.01 17.48 11.36
C ALA A 229 6.93 16.37 12.43
N VAL A 230 7.82 16.38 13.42
CA VAL A 230 7.80 15.41 14.54
C VAL A 230 6.57 15.62 15.43
N VAL A 231 6.29 16.87 15.80
CA VAL A 231 5.15 17.22 16.65
C VAL A 231 3.83 16.79 16.02
N ILE A 232 3.61 17.11 14.74
CA ILE A 232 2.35 16.75 14.08
C ILE A 232 2.22 15.23 13.90
N LEU A 233 3.32 14.49 13.66
CA LEU A 233 3.28 13.03 13.58
C LEU A 233 2.89 12.39 14.92
N ILE A 234 3.45 12.86 16.04
CA ILE A 234 3.09 12.38 17.37
C ILE A 234 1.63 12.69 17.68
N LEU A 235 1.16 13.90 17.38
CA LEU A 235 -0.23 14.31 17.60
C LEU A 235 -1.21 13.50 16.75
N ALA A 236 -0.96 13.38 15.44
CA ALA A 236 -1.83 12.65 14.53
C ALA A 236 -1.91 11.16 14.87
N ASN A 237 -0.76 10.51 15.12
CA ASN A 237 -0.73 9.10 15.50
C ASN A 237 -1.30 8.87 16.91
N GLY A 238 -1.07 9.79 17.84
CA GLY A 238 -1.69 9.75 19.17
C GLY A 238 -3.21 9.77 19.09
N ILE A 239 -3.78 10.61 18.22
CA ILE A 239 -5.22 10.63 17.94
C ILE A 239 -5.65 9.30 17.31
N ALA A 240 -4.92 8.78 16.31
CA ALA A 240 -5.23 7.51 15.67
C ALA A 240 -5.27 6.33 16.66
N MET A 241 -4.39 6.32 17.68
CA MET A 241 -4.32 5.29 18.71
C MET A 241 -5.55 5.28 19.64
N THR A 242 -6.22 6.42 19.86
CA THR A 242 -7.39 6.50 20.78
C THR A 242 -8.66 5.82 20.26
N GLY A 243 -8.65 5.35 19.00
CA GLY A 243 -9.73 4.56 18.41
C GLY A 243 -10.71 5.41 17.59
N THR A 244 -10.80 5.12 16.30
CA THR A 244 -11.58 5.86 15.30
C THR A 244 -12.99 5.29 15.09
N ARG A 245 -13.62 4.80 16.18
CA ARG A 245 -14.91 4.08 16.14
C ARG A 245 -16.10 4.92 15.63
N ARG A 246 -15.92 6.23 15.43
CA ARG A 246 -16.96 7.18 14.94
C ARG A 246 -16.55 7.96 13.68
N THR A 247 -15.45 7.62 13.02
CA THR A 247 -14.75 8.55 12.11
C THR A 247 -15.16 8.46 10.64
N SER A 248 -15.84 7.41 10.18
CA SER A 248 -16.16 7.25 8.74
C SER A 248 -17.06 8.37 8.19
N ILE A 249 -18.11 8.78 8.93
CA ILE A 249 -19.02 9.87 8.50
C ILE A 249 -18.31 11.21 8.43
N LEU A 250 -17.51 11.51 9.46
CA LEU A 250 -16.74 12.74 9.52
C LEU A 250 -15.70 12.79 8.41
N ASN A 251 -15.08 11.66 8.07
CA ASN A 251 -14.08 11.58 7.00
C ASN A 251 -14.66 11.90 5.62
N TRP A 252 -15.76 11.26 5.19
CA TRP A 252 -16.26 11.53 3.85
C TRP A 252 -16.84 12.94 3.70
N LEU A 253 -17.49 13.48 4.73
CA LEU A 253 -18.00 14.86 4.73
C LEU A 253 -16.84 15.86 4.60
N SER A 254 -15.79 15.62 5.37
CA SER A 254 -14.54 16.36 5.36
C SER A 254 -13.86 16.31 3.98
N SER A 255 -13.88 15.15 3.30
CA SER A 255 -13.38 14.99 1.92
C SER A 255 -14.16 15.81 0.90
N ILE A 256 -15.49 15.88 1.00
CA ILE A 256 -16.34 16.69 0.11
C ILE A 256 -15.98 18.17 0.20
N VAL A 257 -15.80 18.69 1.42
CA VAL A 257 -15.41 20.10 1.62
C VAL A 257 -14.05 20.37 0.97
N THR A 258 -13.09 19.47 1.14
CA THR A 258 -11.78 19.57 0.48
C THR A 258 -11.90 19.56 -1.04
N ALA A 259 -12.73 18.69 -1.61
CA ALA A 259 -12.98 18.68 -3.05
C ALA A 259 -13.59 20.00 -3.54
N GLY A 260 -14.53 20.59 -2.80
CA GLY A 260 -15.09 21.90 -3.12
C GLY A 260 -14.04 23.01 -3.17
N ILE A 261 -13.10 23.02 -2.22
CA ILE A 261 -11.99 24.00 -2.22
C ILE A 261 -11.02 23.73 -3.37
N ILE A 262 -10.76 22.46 -3.73
CA ILE A 262 -9.94 22.12 -4.90
C ILE A 262 -10.59 22.62 -6.19
N VAL A 263 -11.90 22.47 -6.34
CA VAL A 263 -12.63 23.03 -7.50
C VAL A 263 -12.50 24.55 -7.53
N PHE A 264 -12.59 25.24 -6.38
CA PHE A 264 -12.31 26.67 -6.29
C PHE A 264 -10.88 27.02 -6.74
N ILE A 265 -9.87 26.28 -6.29
CA ILE A 265 -8.46 26.48 -6.71
C ILE A 265 -8.33 26.35 -8.23
N ILE A 266 -8.96 25.34 -8.83
CA ILE A 266 -8.93 25.09 -10.27
C ILE A 266 -9.57 26.27 -11.02
N ILE A 267 -10.79 26.67 -10.64
CA ILE A 267 -11.51 27.77 -11.29
C ILE A 267 -10.71 29.08 -11.17
N ALA A 268 -10.27 29.43 -9.96
CA ALA A 268 -9.50 30.65 -9.74
C ALA A 268 -8.16 30.61 -10.49
N GLY A 269 -7.48 29.46 -10.51
CA GLY A 269 -6.20 29.33 -11.22
C GLY A 269 -6.33 29.48 -12.74
N PHE A 270 -7.42 29.02 -13.34
CA PHE A 270 -7.69 29.29 -14.77
C PHE A 270 -8.13 30.73 -15.03
N LEU A 271 -8.89 31.36 -14.13
CA LEU A 271 -9.32 32.76 -14.29
C LEU A 271 -8.16 33.77 -14.17
N TYR A 272 -7.21 33.52 -13.27
CA TYR A 272 -6.03 34.37 -13.06
C TYR A 272 -4.77 33.88 -13.78
N GLY A 273 -4.87 32.75 -14.48
CA GLY A 273 -3.76 32.13 -15.20
C GLY A 273 -3.38 32.88 -16.47
N LYS A 274 -2.08 32.97 -16.75
CA LYS A 274 -1.55 33.55 -17.99
C LYS A 274 -0.97 32.44 -18.86
N THR A 275 -1.39 32.38 -20.12
CA THR A 275 -0.89 31.39 -21.10
C THR A 275 0.62 31.55 -21.37
N GLU A 276 1.16 32.75 -21.16
CA GLU A 276 2.61 33.03 -21.26
C GLU A 276 3.44 32.18 -20.30
N ASN A 277 2.91 31.83 -19.13
CA ASN A 277 3.62 31.01 -18.14
C ASN A 277 3.80 29.55 -18.60
N LEU A 278 3.04 29.12 -19.61
CA LEU A 278 3.17 27.79 -20.21
C LEU A 278 4.33 27.69 -21.19
N ALA A 279 5.00 28.81 -21.54
CA ALA A 279 6.14 28.80 -22.44
C ALA A 279 7.48 28.92 -21.67
N PRO A 280 8.45 28.01 -21.89
CA PRO A 280 8.37 26.77 -22.67
C PRO A 280 7.53 25.68 -21.96
N PHE A 281 6.78 24.87 -22.72
CA PHE A 281 5.86 23.87 -22.14
C PHE A 281 6.60 22.69 -21.50
N ALA A 282 7.60 22.15 -22.18
CA ALA A 282 8.42 21.03 -21.70
C ALA A 282 9.90 21.43 -21.65
N PRO A 283 10.31 22.29 -20.69
CA PRO A 283 11.69 22.79 -20.60
C PRO A 283 12.72 21.68 -20.44
N TYR A 284 12.34 20.57 -19.80
CA TYR A 284 13.19 19.41 -19.52
C TYR A 284 12.94 18.23 -20.48
N GLY A 285 12.15 18.45 -21.54
CA GLY A 285 11.81 17.45 -22.54
C GLY A 285 11.03 16.25 -21.98
N ALA A 286 10.95 15.17 -22.76
CA ALA A 286 10.22 13.95 -22.39
C ALA A 286 10.84 13.24 -21.16
N GLY A 287 12.16 13.30 -21.00
CA GLY A 287 12.85 12.71 -19.85
C GLY A 287 12.40 13.33 -18.52
N GLY A 288 12.28 14.66 -18.48
CA GLY A 288 11.76 15.38 -17.32
C GLY A 288 10.30 15.03 -16.98
N VAL A 289 9.45 14.86 -18.00
CA VAL A 289 8.05 14.44 -17.82
C VAL A 289 7.97 13.06 -17.16
N PHE A 290 8.75 12.07 -17.61
CA PHE A 290 8.71 10.73 -17.03
C PHE A 290 9.36 10.64 -15.66
N ARG A 291 10.41 11.42 -15.40
CA ARG A 291 11.01 11.55 -14.08
C ARG A 291 10.00 12.13 -13.08
N ALA A 292 9.34 13.23 -13.46
CA ALA A 292 8.26 13.79 -12.66
C ALA A 292 7.10 12.81 -12.50
N ALA A 293 6.71 12.08 -13.55
CA ALA A 293 5.64 11.08 -13.48
C ALA A 293 5.94 9.99 -12.45
N ALA A 294 7.20 9.59 -12.34
CA ALA A 294 7.62 8.61 -11.35
C ALA A 294 7.58 9.17 -9.92
N VAL A 295 7.93 10.44 -9.70
CA VAL A 295 7.90 11.05 -8.36
C VAL A 295 6.47 11.42 -7.94
N VAL A 296 5.68 12.07 -8.81
CA VAL A 296 4.28 12.44 -8.53
C VAL A 296 3.38 11.23 -8.34
N TYR A 297 3.86 10.02 -8.65
CA TYR A 297 3.19 8.75 -8.33
C TYR A 297 2.78 8.63 -6.88
N TRP A 298 3.56 9.22 -5.96
CA TRP A 298 3.16 9.41 -4.57
C TRP A 298 1.70 9.82 -4.48
N SER A 299 1.30 10.84 -5.25
CA SER A 299 -0.01 11.49 -5.18
C SER A 299 -1.18 10.55 -5.40
N TYR A 300 -0.96 9.39 -6.01
CA TYR A 300 -1.99 8.38 -6.30
C TYR A 300 -2.05 7.25 -5.28
N THR A 301 -1.24 7.31 -4.23
CA THR A 301 -1.22 6.29 -3.16
C THR A 301 -2.32 6.56 -2.15
N GLY A 302 -2.93 5.51 -1.58
CA GLY A 302 -4.00 5.61 -0.59
C GLY A 302 -5.31 4.90 -0.98
N PHE A 303 -5.49 4.51 -2.24
CA PHE A 303 -6.63 3.68 -2.65
C PHE A 303 -6.51 2.24 -2.13
N ASP A 304 -5.28 1.76 -1.95
CA ASP A 304 -4.93 0.46 -1.36
C ASP A 304 -5.39 0.37 0.10
N MET A 305 -5.39 1.49 0.84
CA MET A 305 -6.04 1.55 2.15
C MET A 305 -7.55 1.26 2.06
N VAL A 306 -8.22 1.72 1.01
CA VAL A 306 -9.65 1.42 0.76
C VAL A 306 -9.84 -0.05 0.42
N ALA A 307 -8.89 -0.67 -0.30
CA ALA A 307 -8.90 -2.10 -0.57
C ALA A 307 -8.90 -2.95 0.72
N THR A 308 -8.18 -2.50 1.77
CA THR A 308 -8.20 -3.18 3.09
C THR A 308 -9.56 -3.12 3.81
N MET A 309 -10.47 -2.25 3.36
CA MET A 309 -11.83 -2.09 3.92
C MET A 309 -12.84 -3.02 3.24
N ALA A 310 -12.38 -3.97 2.41
CA ALA A 310 -13.23 -4.94 1.73
C ALA A 310 -14.13 -5.72 2.71
N GLU A 311 -13.60 -6.09 3.87
CA GLU A 311 -14.34 -6.79 4.93
C GLU A 311 -15.47 -5.94 5.55
N GLU A 312 -15.29 -4.62 5.58
CA GLU A 312 -16.26 -3.67 6.15
C GLU A 312 -17.33 -3.23 5.12
N THR A 313 -17.24 -3.73 3.89
CA THR A 313 -18.11 -3.34 2.77
C THR A 313 -19.37 -4.21 2.69
N LYS A 314 -20.53 -3.57 2.50
CA LYS A 314 -21.84 -4.25 2.43
C LYS A 314 -21.97 -5.16 1.21
N LYS A 315 -21.66 -4.65 0.01
CA LYS A 315 -21.68 -5.43 -1.25
C LYS A 315 -20.32 -5.33 -1.96
N PRO A 316 -19.30 -6.10 -1.49
CA PRO A 316 -17.93 -6.02 -2.01
C PRO A 316 -17.84 -6.08 -3.54
N SER A 317 -18.62 -6.97 -4.16
CA SER A 317 -18.62 -7.20 -5.61
C SER A 317 -19.00 -6.01 -6.49
N ARG A 318 -19.78 -5.06 -5.96
CA ARG A 318 -20.21 -3.87 -6.70
C ARG A 318 -19.57 -2.62 -6.13
N ASP A 319 -19.52 -2.52 -4.82
CA ASP A 319 -19.17 -1.27 -4.16
C ASP A 319 -17.65 -1.02 -4.17
N ILE A 320 -16.83 -2.07 -4.11
CA ILE A 320 -15.36 -1.94 -4.20
C ILE A 320 -14.94 -1.44 -5.60
N PRO A 321 -15.37 -2.06 -6.73
CA PRO A 321 -15.02 -1.55 -8.05
C PRO A 321 -15.43 -0.10 -8.29
N LEU A 322 -16.66 0.27 -7.90
CA LEU A 322 -17.15 1.65 -8.04
C LEU A 322 -16.37 2.63 -7.16
N GLY A 323 -16.02 2.23 -5.94
CA GLY A 323 -15.25 3.05 -5.01
C GLY A 323 -13.81 3.29 -5.48
N LEU A 324 -13.08 2.22 -5.79
CA LEU A 324 -11.65 2.28 -6.15
C LEU A 324 -11.42 2.91 -7.53
N ILE A 325 -12.07 2.38 -8.57
CA ILE A 325 -11.88 2.87 -9.96
C ILE A 325 -12.49 4.27 -10.11
N GLY A 326 -13.66 4.50 -9.50
CA GLY A 326 -14.34 5.79 -9.56
C GLY A 326 -13.54 6.90 -8.86
N SER A 327 -13.04 6.65 -7.64
CA SER A 327 -12.19 7.62 -6.94
C SER A 327 -10.90 7.91 -7.71
N MET A 328 -10.19 6.88 -8.18
CA MET A 328 -8.93 7.05 -8.91
C MET A 328 -9.10 7.87 -10.20
N SER A 329 -10.16 7.59 -10.96
CA SER A 329 -10.45 8.32 -12.20
C SER A 329 -10.78 9.79 -11.92
N PHE A 330 -11.58 10.05 -10.88
CA PHE A 330 -11.93 11.40 -10.45
C PHE A 330 -10.71 12.20 -9.98
N ILE A 331 -9.85 11.59 -9.17
CA ILE A 331 -8.61 12.20 -8.66
C ILE A 331 -7.65 12.54 -9.81
N THR A 332 -7.50 11.62 -10.78
CA THR A 332 -6.63 11.84 -11.93
C THR A 332 -7.02 13.09 -12.72
N VAL A 333 -8.31 13.27 -13.00
CA VAL A 333 -8.81 14.46 -13.69
C VAL A 333 -8.54 15.72 -12.87
N LEU A 334 -8.83 15.70 -11.56
CA LEU A 334 -8.59 16.85 -10.69
C LEU A 334 -7.12 17.23 -10.61
N TYR A 335 -6.21 16.27 -10.53
CA TYR A 335 -4.77 16.55 -10.47
C TYR A 335 -4.23 17.13 -11.77
N CYS A 336 -4.68 16.64 -12.93
CA CYS A 336 -4.34 17.24 -14.22
C CYS A 336 -4.83 18.70 -14.32
N LEU A 337 -6.06 18.98 -13.87
CA LEU A 337 -6.61 20.34 -13.87
C LEU A 337 -5.88 21.26 -12.88
N MET A 338 -5.60 20.75 -11.68
CA MET A 338 -4.98 21.52 -10.60
C MET A 338 -3.50 21.81 -10.87
N SER A 339 -2.76 20.90 -11.51
CA SER A 339 -1.38 21.12 -11.96
C SER A 339 -1.30 22.08 -13.16
N SER A 340 -2.24 22.01 -14.09
CA SER A 340 -2.39 23.00 -15.18
C SER A 340 -2.68 24.40 -14.64
N ALA A 341 -3.62 24.50 -13.70
CA ALA A 341 -3.97 25.76 -13.05
C ALA A 341 -2.76 26.41 -12.36
N LEU A 342 -1.95 25.63 -11.63
CA LEU A 342 -0.75 26.13 -10.96
C LEU A 342 0.27 26.72 -11.93
N THR A 343 0.58 25.99 -13.01
CA THR A 343 1.60 26.39 -13.98
C THR A 343 1.13 27.54 -14.89
N MET A 344 -0.18 27.76 -15.00
CA MET A 344 -0.73 28.97 -15.61
C MET A 344 -0.68 30.18 -14.66
N MET A 345 -0.88 30.00 -13.35
CA MET A 345 -0.82 31.11 -12.38
C MET A 345 0.59 31.67 -12.23
N VAL A 346 1.60 30.79 -12.13
CA VAL A 346 2.99 31.17 -11.84
C VAL A 346 3.93 30.44 -12.78
N LYS A 347 4.90 31.17 -13.34
CA LYS A 347 5.97 30.59 -14.17
C LYS A 347 6.74 29.53 -13.37
N TYR A 348 7.01 28.39 -13.99
CA TYR A 348 7.58 27.21 -13.31
C TYR A 348 8.86 27.48 -12.51
N THR A 349 9.71 28.41 -12.97
CA THR A 349 10.96 28.80 -12.28
C THR A 349 10.76 29.48 -10.93
N SER A 350 9.58 30.07 -10.71
CA SER A 350 9.22 30.86 -9.52
C SER A 350 8.20 30.15 -8.64
N ILE A 351 7.84 28.91 -8.96
CA ILE A 351 6.97 28.10 -8.13
C ILE A 351 7.72 27.74 -6.84
N ASP A 352 7.06 27.91 -5.70
CA ASP A 352 7.59 27.44 -4.43
C ASP A 352 7.54 25.90 -4.39
N ALA A 353 8.64 25.25 -4.01
CA ALA A 353 8.76 23.79 -4.06
C ALA A 353 7.95 23.09 -2.95
N ASP A 354 7.70 23.78 -1.84
CA ASP A 354 7.19 23.21 -0.58
C ASP A 354 5.73 23.65 -0.29
N ALA A 355 5.27 24.78 -0.81
CA ALA A 355 3.91 25.29 -0.61
C ALA A 355 3.34 26.01 -1.85
N PRO A 356 3.39 25.39 -3.06
CA PRO A 356 3.18 26.03 -4.36
C PRO A 356 1.86 26.80 -4.47
N TYR A 357 0.74 26.19 -4.08
CA TYR A 357 -0.59 26.81 -4.23
C TYR A 357 -0.77 28.01 -3.29
N SER A 358 -0.33 27.88 -2.03
CA SER A 358 -0.48 28.97 -1.06
C SER A 358 0.29 30.22 -1.49
N VAL A 359 1.54 30.04 -1.90
CA VAL A 359 2.42 31.12 -2.34
C VAL A 359 1.95 31.70 -3.67
N ALA A 360 1.45 30.88 -4.59
CA ALA A 360 0.86 31.34 -5.85
C ALA A 360 -0.33 32.29 -5.64
N PHE A 361 -1.28 31.94 -4.76
CA PHE A 361 -2.44 32.81 -4.46
C PHE A 361 -2.03 34.12 -3.78
N ASN A 362 -0.97 34.09 -2.97
CA ASN A 362 -0.41 35.31 -2.39
C ASN A 362 0.25 36.20 -3.47
N GLY A 363 0.96 35.60 -4.43
CA GLY A 363 1.63 36.32 -5.53
C GLY A 363 0.66 37.03 -6.48
N ILE A 364 -0.55 36.48 -6.70
CA ILE A 364 -1.58 37.12 -7.53
C ILE A 364 -2.43 38.16 -6.78
N GLY A 365 -2.13 38.44 -5.51
CA GLY A 365 -2.83 39.44 -4.69
C GLY A 365 -4.05 38.93 -3.91
N MET A 366 -4.44 37.66 -4.06
CA MET A 366 -5.56 37.05 -3.33
C MET A 366 -5.14 36.54 -1.95
N LYS A 367 -4.76 37.46 -1.05
CA LYS A 367 -4.24 37.12 0.29
C LYS A 367 -5.19 36.27 1.14
N TRP A 368 -6.51 36.43 1.00
CA TRP A 368 -7.50 35.61 1.71
C TRP A 368 -7.50 34.16 1.20
N ALA A 369 -7.32 33.96 -0.12
CA ALA A 369 -7.31 32.64 -0.74
C ALA A 369 -6.08 31.84 -0.32
N LYS A 370 -4.93 32.50 -0.07
CA LYS A 370 -3.75 31.86 0.55
C LYS A 370 -4.15 31.10 1.83
N TYR A 371 -4.86 31.76 2.75
CA TYR A 371 -5.24 31.13 4.02
C TYR A 371 -6.24 29.99 3.81
N LEU A 372 -7.24 30.19 2.94
CA LEU A 372 -8.22 29.15 2.62
C LEU A 372 -7.55 27.88 2.06
N VAL A 373 -6.64 28.05 1.10
CA VAL A 373 -5.91 26.95 0.47
C VAL A 373 -4.95 26.29 1.45
N SER A 374 -4.28 27.07 2.30
CA SER A 374 -3.36 26.52 3.30
C SER A 374 -4.10 25.70 4.35
N ILE A 375 -5.23 26.19 4.86
CA ILE A 375 -6.09 25.45 5.80
C ILE A 375 -6.62 24.17 5.14
N CYS A 376 -7.03 24.25 3.88
CA CYS A 376 -7.48 23.08 3.12
C CYS A 376 -6.39 22.02 2.98
N ALA A 377 -5.18 22.44 2.61
CA ALA A 377 -4.02 21.56 2.47
C ALA A 377 -3.63 20.91 3.81
N LEU A 378 -3.53 21.70 4.89
CA LEU A 378 -3.24 21.19 6.24
C LEU A 378 -4.29 20.18 6.69
N LYS A 379 -5.57 20.51 6.51
CA LYS A 379 -6.69 19.61 6.83
C LYS A 379 -6.65 18.33 5.99
N GLY A 380 -6.31 18.43 4.70
CA GLY A 380 -6.17 17.29 3.79
C GLY A 380 -5.06 16.36 4.25
N MET A 381 -3.85 16.91 4.45
CA MET A 381 -2.68 16.16 4.94
C MET A 381 -2.92 15.51 6.31
N THR A 382 -3.59 16.19 7.25
CA THR A 382 -3.98 15.59 8.54
C THR A 382 -4.93 14.40 8.33
N THR A 383 -5.86 14.50 7.38
CA THR A 383 -6.78 13.41 7.06
C THR A 383 -6.02 12.22 6.48
N SER A 384 -5.11 12.46 5.52
CA SER A 384 -4.23 11.43 4.95
C SER A 384 -3.32 10.79 5.99
N LEU A 385 -2.76 11.57 6.93
CA LEU A 385 -1.97 11.05 8.06
C LEU A 385 -2.78 10.11 8.95
N LEU A 386 -4.01 10.49 9.30
CA LEU A 386 -4.88 9.66 10.14
C LEU A 386 -5.31 8.37 9.42
N VAL A 387 -5.71 8.46 8.15
CA VAL A 387 -6.11 7.29 7.36
C VAL A 387 -4.92 6.38 7.07
N GLY A 388 -3.78 6.95 6.70
CA GLY A 388 -2.54 6.23 6.48
C GLY A 388 -2.07 5.52 7.75
N SER A 389 -2.08 6.19 8.91
CA SER A 389 -1.74 5.58 10.20
C SER A 389 -2.59 4.36 10.51
N MET A 390 -3.92 4.46 10.32
CA MET A 390 -4.83 3.33 10.53
C MET A 390 -4.53 2.14 9.60
N GLY A 391 -4.31 2.40 8.31
CA GLY A 391 -4.02 1.35 7.33
C GLY A 391 -2.65 0.70 7.57
N GLN A 392 -1.63 1.50 7.86
CA GLN A 392 -0.28 0.99 8.14
C GLN A 392 -0.21 0.20 9.45
N ALA A 393 -0.99 0.59 10.45
CA ALA A 393 -1.16 -0.17 11.68
C ALA A 393 -1.73 -1.58 11.40
N ARG A 394 -2.69 -1.71 10.47
CA ARG A 394 -3.25 -3.00 10.03
C ARG A 394 -2.22 -3.84 9.28
N TYR A 395 -1.50 -3.27 8.32
CA TYR A 395 -0.43 -3.97 7.60
C TYR A 395 0.63 -4.51 8.56
N THR A 396 1.15 -3.66 9.44
CA THR A 396 2.18 -4.03 10.41
C THR A 396 1.69 -5.14 11.36
N THR A 397 0.43 -5.06 11.79
CA THR A 397 -0.19 -6.11 12.63
C THR A 397 -0.29 -7.44 11.89
N GLN A 398 -0.75 -7.42 10.63
CA GLN A 398 -0.87 -8.64 9.83
C GLN A 398 0.51 -9.25 9.54
N ILE A 399 1.51 -8.45 9.20
CA ILE A 399 2.89 -8.90 9.01
C ILE A 399 3.43 -9.53 10.32
N ALA A 400 3.14 -8.92 11.48
CA ALA A 400 3.53 -9.46 12.78
C ALA A 400 2.83 -10.79 13.13
N ARG A 401 1.56 -10.97 12.76
CA ARG A 401 0.83 -12.24 12.94
C ARG A 401 1.47 -13.39 12.17
N THR A 402 2.11 -13.11 11.04
CA THR A 402 2.84 -14.11 10.27
C THR A 402 4.24 -14.41 10.81
N HIS A 403 4.61 -13.86 11.97
CA HIS A 403 5.94 -13.97 12.59
C HIS A 403 7.10 -13.49 11.69
N MET A 404 6.81 -12.70 10.64
CA MET A 404 7.85 -12.06 9.83
C MET A 404 8.55 -10.93 10.60
N ILE A 405 7.80 -10.24 11.45
CA ILE A 405 8.33 -9.33 12.48
C ILE A 405 7.87 -9.84 13.86
N PRO A 406 8.47 -9.37 14.97
CA PRO A 406 8.14 -9.83 16.31
C PRO A 406 6.61 -9.82 16.57
N PRO A 407 6.00 -10.95 16.98
CA PRO A 407 4.56 -11.07 17.16
C PRO A 407 4.02 -10.12 18.24
N TRP A 408 4.88 -9.56 19.09
CA TRP A 408 4.52 -8.46 19.99
C TRP A 408 3.82 -7.27 19.30
N PHE A 409 4.19 -6.98 18.04
CA PHE A 409 3.55 -5.92 17.25
C PHE A 409 2.15 -6.28 16.75
N SER A 410 1.72 -7.55 16.84
CA SER A 410 0.36 -7.98 16.48
C SER A 410 -0.70 -7.68 17.54
N LEU A 411 -0.28 -7.25 18.75
CA LEU A 411 -1.18 -7.09 19.89
C LEU A 411 -2.12 -5.88 19.71
N VAL A 412 -3.43 -6.16 19.76
CA VAL A 412 -4.50 -5.15 19.69
C VAL A 412 -4.97 -4.77 21.09
N HIS A 413 -5.07 -3.46 21.37
CA HIS A 413 -5.44 -2.97 22.69
C HIS A 413 -6.95 -3.21 22.97
N PRO A 414 -7.32 -3.80 24.13
CA PRO A 414 -8.67 -4.28 24.38
C PRO A 414 -9.75 -3.19 24.49
N LYS A 415 -9.38 -1.95 24.87
CA LYS A 415 -10.36 -0.85 25.01
C LYS A 415 -10.53 -0.04 23.73
N THR A 416 -9.46 0.13 22.95
CA THR A 416 -9.45 1.00 21.76
C THR A 416 -9.66 0.22 20.46
N GLY A 417 -9.36 -1.09 20.47
CA GLY A 417 -9.40 -1.92 19.26
C GLY A 417 -8.30 -1.58 18.26
N THR A 418 -7.23 -0.90 18.70
CA THR A 418 -6.12 -0.43 17.86
C THR A 418 -4.81 -1.11 18.24
N PRO A 419 -3.94 -1.45 17.27
CA PRO A 419 -2.64 -2.04 17.55
C PRO A 419 -1.62 -0.94 17.88
N ILE A 420 -1.53 -0.60 19.16
CA ILE A 420 -0.74 0.54 19.65
C ILE A 420 0.75 0.33 19.39
N TYR A 421 1.31 -0.87 19.64
CA TYR A 421 2.74 -1.13 19.44
C TYR A 421 3.17 -1.02 17.98
N ALA A 422 2.37 -1.55 17.05
CA ALA A 422 2.61 -1.41 15.61
C ALA A 422 2.61 0.06 15.18
N THR A 423 1.63 0.83 15.66
CA THR A 423 1.51 2.26 15.36
C THR A 423 2.69 3.04 15.96
N LEU A 424 3.14 2.66 17.16
CA LEU A 424 4.27 3.30 17.82
C LEU A 424 5.58 3.03 17.08
N LEU A 425 5.80 1.81 16.59
CA LEU A 425 6.96 1.44 15.78
C LEU A 425 7.08 2.37 14.57
N THR A 426 6.03 2.43 13.75
CA THR A 426 6.02 3.26 12.53
C THR A 426 6.13 4.74 12.87
N THR A 427 5.45 5.22 13.92
CA THR A 427 5.49 6.63 14.32
C THR A 427 6.90 7.05 14.76
N ILE A 428 7.56 6.27 15.62
CA ILE A 428 8.90 6.59 16.13
C ILE A 428 9.89 6.62 14.97
N THR A 429 9.89 5.61 14.11
CA THR A 429 10.80 5.58 12.95
C THR A 429 10.51 6.73 11.98
N SER A 430 9.23 7.05 11.75
CA SER A 430 8.85 8.16 10.87
C SER A 430 9.22 9.51 11.46
N CYS A 431 9.16 9.70 12.78
CA CYS A 431 9.61 10.92 13.44
C CYS A 431 11.12 11.12 13.28
N ILE A 432 11.92 10.05 13.44
CA ILE A 432 13.37 10.14 13.24
C ILE A 432 13.66 10.49 11.78
N ILE A 433 13.06 9.78 10.83
CA ILE A 433 13.29 10.01 9.40
C ILE A 433 12.79 11.39 8.98
N SER A 434 11.61 11.82 9.42
CA SER A 434 11.06 13.15 9.13
C SER A 434 11.84 14.25 9.82
N PHE A 435 12.57 13.98 10.89
CA PHE A 435 13.38 15.02 11.52
C PHE A 435 14.61 15.36 10.69
N PHE A 436 15.24 14.38 10.03
CA PHE A 436 16.46 14.62 9.24
C PHE A 436 16.22 14.78 7.74
N THR A 437 15.26 14.07 7.15
CA THR A 437 15.22 13.83 5.69
C THR A 437 14.29 14.79 4.95
N SER A 438 14.75 15.36 3.84
CA SER A 438 13.98 16.28 2.99
C SER A 438 12.91 15.56 2.15
N LEU A 439 11.94 16.33 1.66
CA LEU A 439 10.78 15.80 0.93
C LEU A 439 11.15 15.11 -0.39
N ASP A 440 12.11 15.62 -1.16
CA ASP A 440 12.66 14.98 -2.38
C ASP A 440 13.11 13.53 -2.09
N VAL A 441 13.87 13.38 -1.01
CA VAL A 441 14.47 12.10 -0.68
C VAL A 441 13.39 11.11 -0.28
N LEU A 442 12.43 11.58 0.51
CA LEU A 442 11.27 10.78 0.91
C LEU A 442 10.42 10.42 -0.31
N SER A 443 10.17 11.36 -1.23
CA SER A 443 9.25 11.14 -2.34
C SER A 443 9.76 10.16 -3.38
N SER A 444 11.05 10.26 -3.70
CA SER A 444 11.70 9.32 -4.61
C SER A 444 11.71 7.88 -4.06
N VAL A 445 11.99 7.70 -2.76
CA VAL A 445 11.99 6.38 -2.12
C VAL A 445 10.56 5.83 -2.01
N PHE A 446 9.61 6.67 -1.57
CA PHE A 446 8.21 6.30 -1.44
C PHE A 446 7.63 5.80 -2.78
N SER A 447 7.78 6.58 -3.84
CA SER A 447 7.28 6.19 -5.16
C SER A 447 7.93 4.91 -5.69
N PHE A 448 9.23 4.69 -5.43
CA PHE A 448 9.88 3.42 -5.77
C PHE A 448 9.19 2.24 -5.08
N CYS A 449 8.89 2.37 -3.78
CA CYS A 449 8.26 1.34 -2.98
C CYS A 449 6.89 0.97 -3.55
N THR A 450 6.03 1.99 -3.74
CA THR A 450 4.67 1.83 -4.24
C THR A 450 4.63 1.22 -5.65
N LEU A 451 5.43 1.76 -6.59
CA LEU A 451 5.53 1.24 -7.95
C LEU A 451 5.96 -0.24 -7.96
N SER A 452 6.88 -0.61 -7.07
CA SER A 452 7.35 -2.00 -6.95
C SER A 452 6.24 -2.93 -6.44
N ILE A 453 5.45 -2.51 -5.44
CA ILE A 453 4.31 -3.30 -4.94
C ILE A 453 3.24 -3.44 -6.01
N PHE A 454 2.96 -2.38 -6.76
CA PHE A 454 1.90 -2.44 -7.79
C PHE A 454 2.32 -3.29 -8.99
N MET A 455 3.60 -3.28 -9.35
CA MET A 455 4.17 -4.23 -10.29
C MET A 455 3.99 -5.68 -9.79
N LEU A 456 4.34 -5.97 -8.52
CA LEU A 456 4.15 -7.29 -7.92
C LEU A 456 2.68 -7.72 -7.91
N MET A 457 1.74 -6.80 -7.67
CA MET A 457 0.31 -7.08 -7.70
C MET A 457 -0.19 -7.44 -9.10
N ALA A 458 0.32 -6.77 -10.14
CA ALA A 458 0.01 -7.13 -11.52
C ALA A 458 0.57 -8.52 -11.89
N VAL A 459 1.79 -8.83 -11.43
CA VAL A 459 2.39 -10.17 -11.57
C VAL A 459 1.56 -11.22 -10.83
N ALA A 460 1.16 -10.95 -9.59
CA ALA A 460 0.33 -11.84 -8.78
C ALA A 460 -1.02 -12.13 -9.45
N LEU A 461 -1.65 -11.13 -10.08
CA LEU A 461 -2.90 -11.36 -10.80
C LEU A 461 -2.71 -12.30 -12.00
N LEU A 462 -1.62 -12.15 -12.75
CA LEU A 462 -1.30 -13.06 -13.85
C LEU A 462 -1.01 -14.48 -13.33
N VAL A 463 -0.26 -14.62 -12.23
CA VAL A 463 -0.02 -15.91 -11.58
C VAL A 463 -1.35 -16.54 -11.16
N ARG A 464 -2.24 -15.81 -10.50
CA ARG A 464 -3.56 -16.29 -10.09
C ARG A 464 -4.41 -16.80 -11.26
N ARG A 465 -4.35 -16.12 -12.41
CA ARG A 465 -5.16 -16.45 -13.59
C ARG A 465 -4.70 -17.73 -14.28
N TYR A 466 -3.39 -17.98 -14.31
CA TYR A 466 -2.77 -19.02 -15.15
C TYR A 466 -2.11 -20.16 -14.37
N TYR A 467 -2.01 -20.06 -13.04
CA TYR A 467 -1.39 -21.07 -12.20
C TYR A 467 -2.26 -21.42 -10.99
N VAL A 468 -2.51 -22.71 -10.82
CA VAL A 468 -3.10 -23.29 -9.61
C VAL A 468 -2.28 -24.51 -9.23
N LYS A 469 -1.86 -24.55 -7.95
CA LYS A 469 -1.08 -25.66 -7.40
C LYS A 469 -1.82 -26.98 -7.63
N ASP A 470 -1.09 -27.98 -8.09
CA ASP A 470 -1.56 -29.37 -8.33
C ASP A 470 -2.67 -29.54 -9.39
N GLN A 471 -3.15 -28.47 -10.03
CA GLN A 471 -4.14 -28.54 -11.11
C GLN A 471 -3.55 -28.18 -12.49
N THR A 472 -2.61 -27.23 -12.54
CA THR A 472 -2.03 -26.78 -13.82
C THR A 472 -0.99 -27.80 -14.33
N PRO A 473 -1.11 -28.29 -15.59
CA PRO A 473 -0.10 -29.15 -16.19
C PRO A 473 1.28 -28.50 -16.22
N LYS A 474 2.35 -29.26 -15.95
CA LYS A 474 3.73 -28.75 -15.93
C LYS A 474 4.12 -28.02 -17.23
N GLY A 475 3.65 -28.51 -18.37
CA GLY A 475 3.93 -27.90 -19.67
C GLY A 475 3.33 -26.49 -19.79
N ASP A 476 2.10 -26.27 -19.34
CA ASP A 476 1.45 -24.97 -19.42
C ASP A 476 2.00 -23.99 -18.37
N TYR A 477 2.37 -24.50 -17.20
CA TYR A 477 3.10 -23.72 -16.20
C TYR A 477 4.45 -23.19 -16.73
N ILE A 478 5.24 -24.02 -17.40
CA ILE A 478 6.52 -23.60 -18.00
C ILE A 478 6.28 -22.54 -19.09
N LYS A 479 5.30 -22.76 -19.98
CA LYS A 479 4.96 -21.76 -21.02
C LYS A 479 4.54 -20.43 -20.39
N PHE A 480 3.73 -20.47 -19.33
CA PHE A 480 3.32 -19.28 -18.59
C PHE A 480 4.53 -18.53 -18.01
N LEU A 481 5.45 -19.24 -17.34
CA LEU A 481 6.67 -18.64 -16.79
C LEU A 481 7.55 -18.02 -17.89
N VAL A 482 7.69 -18.68 -19.03
CA VAL A 482 8.45 -18.14 -20.17
C VAL A 482 7.79 -16.85 -20.67
N CYS A 483 6.47 -16.83 -20.86
CA CYS A 483 5.76 -15.62 -21.28
C CYS A 483 5.91 -14.48 -20.26
N LEU A 484 5.77 -14.79 -18.96
CA LEU A 484 5.96 -13.82 -17.88
C LEU A 484 7.39 -13.26 -17.85
N PHE A 485 8.40 -14.12 -18.02
CA PHE A 485 9.80 -13.71 -18.08
C PHE A 485 10.08 -12.83 -19.30
N VAL A 486 9.48 -13.13 -20.45
CA VAL A 486 9.57 -12.27 -21.65
C VAL A 486 8.93 -10.91 -21.39
N ILE A 487 7.76 -10.84 -20.76
CA ILE A 487 7.08 -9.57 -20.41
C ILE A 487 7.94 -8.73 -19.46
N ILE A 488 8.45 -9.31 -18.38
CA ILE A 488 9.28 -8.60 -17.40
C ILE A 488 10.62 -8.20 -18.02
N GLY A 489 11.30 -9.13 -18.69
CA GLY A 489 12.61 -8.89 -19.31
C GLY A 489 12.57 -7.83 -20.40
N SER A 490 11.54 -7.83 -21.25
CA SER A 490 11.33 -6.78 -22.25
C SER A 490 10.98 -5.43 -21.62
N SER A 491 10.19 -5.40 -20.53
CA SER A 491 9.89 -4.16 -19.78
C SER A 491 11.15 -3.54 -19.17
N ILE A 492 12.00 -4.36 -18.55
CA ILE A 492 13.31 -3.93 -18.03
C ILE A 492 14.21 -3.47 -19.18
N GLY A 493 14.23 -4.21 -20.29
CA GLY A 493 15.00 -3.85 -21.50
C GLY A 493 14.64 -2.48 -22.04
N VAL A 494 13.34 -2.20 -22.26
CA VAL A 494 12.83 -0.88 -22.70
C VAL A 494 13.30 0.22 -21.76
N THR A 495 13.19 -0.02 -20.45
CA THR A 495 13.56 0.94 -19.42
C THR A 495 15.06 1.26 -19.44
N VAL A 496 15.91 0.25 -19.55
CA VAL A 496 17.37 0.42 -19.62
C VAL A 496 17.78 1.15 -20.90
N LEU A 497 17.17 0.79 -22.03
CA LEU A 497 17.43 1.44 -23.32
C LEU A 497 17.07 2.93 -23.30
N TRP A 498 15.91 3.25 -22.70
CA TRP A 498 15.46 4.63 -22.50
C TRP A 498 16.46 5.44 -21.68
N ASN A 499 16.86 4.94 -20.52
CA ASN A 499 17.78 5.64 -19.63
C ASN A 499 19.19 5.80 -20.20
N ARG A 500 19.64 4.84 -21.00
CA ARG A 500 20.95 4.92 -21.67
C ARG A 500 20.93 5.82 -22.91
N ASN A 501 19.74 6.24 -23.35
CA ASN A 501 19.53 6.93 -24.63
C ASN A 501 20.17 6.16 -25.82
N ILE A 502 20.19 4.81 -25.73
CA ILE A 502 20.81 3.93 -26.71
C ILE A 502 19.74 3.43 -27.67
N GLY A 503 19.94 3.71 -28.95
CA GLY A 503 19.13 3.18 -30.04
C GLY A 503 17.91 4.04 -30.35
N GLY A 504 17.79 4.45 -31.62
CA GLY A 504 16.60 5.13 -32.11
C GLY A 504 15.34 4.27 -32.00
N TRP A 505 14.21 4.81 -32.47
CA TRP A 505 12.87 4.19 -32.41
C TRP A 505 12.80 2.68 -32.72
N ILE A 506 13.70 2.17 -33.56
CA ILE A 506 13.81 0.76 -33.94
C ILE A 506 14.05 -0.15 -32.71
N VAL A 507 14.92 0.24 -31.78
CA VAL A 507 15.28 -0.62 -30.64
C VAL A 507 14.13 -0.69 -29.61
N TYR A 508 13.41 0.42 -29.43
CA TYR A 508 12.17 0.45 -28.67
C TYR A 508 11.09 -0.41 -29.33
N ALA A 509 10.96 -0.35 -30.66
CA ALA A 509 10.00 -1.17 -31.40
C ALA A 509 10.30 -2.67 -31.28
N ILE A 510 11.56 -3.08 -31.33
CA ILE A 510 11.97 -4.49 -31.13
C ILE A 510 11.63 -4.95 -29.72
N SER A 511 12.00 -4.17 -28.70
CA SER A 511 11.75 -4.52 -27.30
C SER A 511 10.25 -4.55 -26.99
N GLY A 512 9.49 -3.59 -27.52
CA GLY A 512 8.02 -3.60 -27.48
C GLY A 512 7.42 -4.78 -28.23
N GLY A 513 8.02 -5.21 -29.35
CA GLY A 513 7.64 -6.42 -30.08
C GLY A 513 7.77 -7.67 -29.21
N PHE A 514 8.88 -7.84 -28.47
CA PHE A 514 9.03 -8.93 -27.51
C PHE A 514 7.98 -8.88 -26.40
N TRP A 515 7.69 -7.69 -25.87
CA TRP A 515 6.62 -7.51 -24.89
C TRP A 515 5.26 -7.95 -25.44
N VAL A 516 4.89 -7.51 -26.65
CA VAL A 516 3.64 -7.90 -27.32
C VAL A 516 3.59 -9.41 -27.56
N LEU A 517 4.69 -10.02 -28.01
CA LEU A 517 4.78 -11.47 -28.23
C LEU A 517 4.62 -12.26 -26.92
N GLY A 518 5.23 -11.80 -25.83
CA GLY A 518 5.06 -12.42 -24.51
C GLY A 518 3.61 -12.35 -24.04
N THR A 519 2.97 -11.19 -24.20
CA THR A 519 1.56 -10.98 -23.82
C THR A 519 0.60 -11.78 -24.70
N LEU A 520 0.83 -11.84 -26.02
CA LEU A 520 0.04 -12.66 -26.96
C LEU A 520 0.21 -14.15 -26.67
N GLY A 521 1.45 -14.60 -26.44
CA GLY A 521 1.74 -15.98 -26.04
C GLY A 521 0.99 -16.36 -24.77
N MET A 522 0.94 -15.47 -23.78
CA MET A 522 0.16 -15.66 -22.56
C MET A 522 -1.36 -15.66 -22.81
N ALA A 523 -1.83 -14.83 -23.75
CA ALA A 523 -3.26 -14.77 -24.09
C ALA A 523 -3.78 -16.08 -24.71
N LEU A 524 -2.90 -16.86 -25.36
CA LEU A 524 -3.22 -18.15 -25.98
C LEU A 524 -3.18 -19.32 -24.98
N LEU A 525 -2.69 -19.12 -23.76
CA LEU A 525 -2.66 -20.16 -22.72
C LEU A 525 -4.04 -20.36 -22.09
N PRO A 526 -4.37 -21.58 -21.66
CA PRO A 526 -5.61 -21.85 -20.94
C PRO A 526 -5.59 -21.12 -19.58
N LYS A 527 -6.68 -20.41 -19.28
CA LYS A 527 -6.86 -19.74 -17.98
C LYS A 527 -7.29 -20.77 -16.95
N SER A 528 -6.52 -20.91 -15.86
CA SER A 528 -6.83 -21.85 -14.77
C SER A 528 -7.90 -21.30 -13.82
N ARG A 529 -7.95 -19.98 -13.61
CA ARG A 529 -9.01 -19.31 -12.83
C ARG A 529 -9.73 -18.25 -13.66
N VAL A 530 -11.04 -18.23 -13.51
CA VAL A 530 -11.92 -17.17 -14.05
C VAL A 530 -12.55 -16.45 -12.86
N PRO A 531 -12.59 -15.11 -12.87
CA PRO A 531 -13.10 -14.34 -11.76
C PRO A 531 -14.59 -14.57 -11.60
N LYS A 532 -15.01 -14.73 -10.33
CA LYS A 532 -16.39 -15.12 -10.00
C LYS A 532 -17.39 -13.98 -10.19
N VAL A 533 -16.96 -12.73 -9.97
CA VAL A 533 -17.89 -11.59 -9.94
C VAL A 533 -17.39 -10.38 -10.70
N TRP A 534 -16.21 -9.87 -10.35
CA TRP A 534 -15.57 -8.76 -11.06
C TRP A 534 -14.16 -9.19 -11.44
N GLY A 535 -13.78 -8.91 -12.68
CA GLY A 535 -12.46 -9.23 -13.22
C GLY A 535 -11.92 -8.09 -14.04
N VAL A 536 -10.60 -7.97 -14.04
CA VAL A 536 -9.86 -7.04 -14.88
C VAL A 536 -10.21 -7.29 -16.34
N PRO A 537 -10.59 -6.25 -17.11
CA PRO A 537 -10.84 -6.40 -18.52
C PRO A 537 -9.54 -6.68 -19.28
N LEU A 538 -9.63 -7.39 -20.41
CA LEU A 538 -8.51 -7.61 -21.34
C LEU A 538 -7.29 -8.32 -20.72
N VAL A 539 -7.45 -9.20 -19.72
CA VAL A 539 -6.34 -10.04 -19.21
C VAL A 539 -5.87 -11.00 -20.32
N PRO A 540 -4.56 -11.01 -20.67
CA PRO A 540 -3.40 -10.50 -19.90
C PRO A 540 -2.83 -9.12 -20.30
N PHE A 541 -3.42 -8.41 -21.25
CA PHE A 541 -2.93 -7.12 -21.73
C PHE A 541 -2.92 -6.03 -20.66
N LEU A 542 -4.01 -5.85 -19.92
CA LEU A 542 -4.08 -4.77 -18.93
C LEU A 542 -3.05 -4.95 -17.79
N PRO A 543 -2.92 -6.14 -17.16
CA PRO A 543 -1.86 -6.38 -16.17
C PRO A 543 -0.44 -6.29 -16.75
N SER A 544 -0.20 -6.75 -17.98
CA SER A 544 1.12 -6.64 -18.60
C SER A 544 1.52 -5.19 -18.91
N VAL A 545 0.56 -4.32 -19.28
CA VAL A 545 0.83 -2.88 -19.45
C VAL A 545 1.13 -2.25 -18.09
N SER A 546 0.42 -2.67 -17.04
CA SER A 546 0.73 -2.23 -15.66
C SER A 546 2.17 -2.58 -15.26
N ILE A 547 2.62 -3.81 -15.54
CA ILE A 547 4.01 -4.24 -15.30
C ILE A 547 4.99 -3.34 -16.07
N GLY A 548 4.74 -3.14 -17.36
CA GLY A 548 5.59 -2.31 -18.23
C GLY A 548 5.70 -0.86 -17.76
N MET A 549 4.56 -0.21 -17.47
CA MET A 549 4.53 1.17 -16.99
C MET A 549 5.21 1.31 -15.63
N ASN A 550 4.96 0.40 -14.69
CA ASN A 550 5.58 0.47 -13.36
C ASN A 550 7.11 0.30 -13.44
N PHE A 551 7.62 -0.66 -14.23
CA PHE A 551 9.07 -0.78 -14.45
C PHE A 551 9.67 0.46 -15.12
N PHE A 552 8.99 1.01 -16.13
CA PHE A 552 9.45 2.18 -16.84
C PHE A 552 9.53 3.43 -15.94
N LEU A 553 8.51 3.63 -15.08
CA LEU A 553 8.52 4.71 -14.09
C LEU A 553 9.57 4.49 -13.02
N ILE A 554 9.76 3.26 -12.52
CA ILE A 554 10.85 2.92 -11.60
C ILE A 554 12.20 3.29 -12.21
N GLY A 555 12.44 2.95 -13.47
CA GLY A 555 13.68 3.34 -14.16
C GLY A 555 13.82 4.83 -14.39
N SER A 556 12.72 5.57 -14.52
CA SER A 556 12.74 7.02 -14.68
C SER A 556 13.10 7.75 -13.38
N LEU A 557 13.11 7.07 -12.24
CA LEU A 557 13.65 7.62 -10.99
C LEU A 557 15.17 7.79 -11.08
N GLY A 558 15.68 8.85 -10.45
CA GLY A 558 17.12 9.11 -10.41
C GLY A 558 17.91 7.98 -9.73
N PRO A 559 19.22 7.84 -10.05
CA PRO A 559 20.06 6.76 -9.53
C PRO A 559 20.15 6.73 -8.00
N ALA A 560 19.99 7.90 -7.35
CA ALA A 560 19.93 7.99 -5.90
C ALA A 560 18.75 7.21 -5.29
N ALA A 561 17.59 7.18 -5.96
CA ALA A 561 16.43 6.43 -5.49
C ALA A 561 16.70 4.92 -5.45
N PHE A 562 17.36 4.40 -6.51
CA PHE A 562 17.79 3.00 -6.57
C PHE A 562 18.75 2.64 -5.43
N TRP A 563 19.78 3.45 -5.21
CA TRP A 563 20.73 3.17 -4.12
C TRP A 563 20.06 3.22 -2.75
N ARG A 564 19.21 4.22 -2.49
CA ARG A 564 18.45 4.32 -1.24
C ARG A 564 17.58 3.09 -1.03
N PHE A 565 16.82 2.68 -2.06
CA PHE A 565 15.95 1.51 -1.98
C PHE A 565 16.72 0.20 -1.80
N ILE A 566 17.83 0.00 -2.53
CA ILE A 566 18.68 -1.19 -2.42
C ILE A 566 19.30 -1.30 -1.03
N ILE A 567 19.79 -0.18 -0.47
CA ILE A 567 20.36 -0.17 0.87
C ILE A 567 19.29 -0.55 1.90
N CYS A 568 18.11 0.08 1.86
CA CYS A 568 17.00 -0.26 2.77
C CYS A 568 16.56 -1.73 2.61
N SER A 569 16.41 -2.21 1.38
CA SER A 569 16.06 -3.60 1.09
C SER A 569 17.13 -4.59 1.55
N GLY A 570 18.41 -4.21 1.44
CA GLY A 570 19.54 -4.99 1.93
C GLY A 570 19.49 -5.17 3.45
N VAL A 571 19.18 -4.10 4.21
CA VAL A 571 18.99 -4.18 5.66
C VAL A 571 17.83 -5.12 6.01
N MET A 572 16.71 -5.05 5.28
CA MET A 572 15.57 -5.93 5.50
C MET A 572 15.87 -7.40 5.16
N LEU A 573 16.66 -7.64 4.11
CA LEU A 573 17.14 -8.99 3.75
C LEU A 573 18.09 -9.56 4.80
N VAL A 574 18.98 -8.74 5.37
CA VAL A 574 19.84 -9.18 6.48
C VAL A 574 18.97 -9.59 7.67
N TYR A 575 17.96 -8.80 8.02
CA TYR A 575 17.00 -9.17 9.06
C TYR A 575 16.25 -10.48 8.73
N TYR A 576 15.84 -10.69 7.47
CA TYR A 576 15.21 -11.94 7.05
C TYR A 576 16.10 -13.15 7.29
N LEU A 577 17.35 -13.07 6.84
CA LEU A 577 18.29 -14.18 6.92
C LEU A 577 18.68 -14.52 8.36
N LEU A 578 18.74 -13.51 9.23
CA LEU A 578 19.14 -13.68 10.63
C LEU A 578 17.97 -14.00 11.56
N VAL A 579 16.76 -13.56 11.23
CA VAL A 579 15.59 -13.64 12.10
C VAL A 579 14.37 -14.21 11.37
N GLY A 580 13.89 -13.54 10.33
CA GLY A 580 12.59 -13.83 9.71
C GLY A 580 12.43 -15.24 9.13
N VAL A 581 13.49 -15.81 8.53
CA VAL A 581 13.47 -17.21 8.03
C VAL A 581 13.27 -18.18 9.18
N HIS A 582 13.89 -17.92 10.33
CA HIS A 582 13.84 -18.84 11.47
C HIS A 582 12.50 -18.80 12.17
N THR A 583 11.97 -17.60 12.42
CA THR A 583 10.65 -17.42 13.04
C THR A 583 9.53 -18.00 12.19
N THR A 584 9.50 -17.67 10.89
CA THR A 584 8.47 -18.17 9.98
C THR A 584 8.55 -19.68 9.73
N TYR A 585 9.76 -20.25 9.74
CA TYR A 585 9.95 -21.70 9.63
C TYR A 585 9.44 -22.43 10.87
N ASP A 586 9.79 -21.95 12.06
CA ASP A 586 9.37 -22.53 13.33
C ASP A 586 7.84 -22.49 13.48
N MET A 587 7.21 -21.37 13.08
CA MET A 587 5.75 -21.22 13.07
C MET A 587 5.08 -22.23 12.12
N ALA A 588 5.56 -22.35 10.88
CA ALA A 588 5.00 -23.29 9.90
C ALA A 588 5.12 -24.77 10.30
N HIS A 589 6.09 -25.11 11.17
CA HIS A 589 6.36 -26.47 11.62
C HIS A 589 5.94 -26.72 13.09
N GLN A 590 5.32 -25.75 13.75
CA GLN A 590 4.76 -25.93 15.09
C GLN A 590 3.44 -26.71 15.04
N ASP A 591 2.59 -26.46 14.05
CA ASP A 591 1.29 -27.14 13.92
C ASP A 591 1.43 -28.64 13.62
N SER A 592 2.40 -29.00 12.76
CA SER A 592 2.70 -30.40 12.43
C SER A 592 3.22 -31.20 13.64
N ARG A 593 3.92 -30.56 14.58
CA ARG A 593 4.36 -31.21 15.83
C ARG A 593 3.23 -31.40 16.84
N MET A 594 2.22 -30.54 16.85
CA MET A 594 1.05 -30.71 17.74
C MET A 594 0.09 -31.79 17.24
N GLU A 595 -0.03 -31.99 15.92
CA GLU A 595 -0.80 -33.10 15.35
C GLU A 595 -0.16 -34.46 15.61
N ASP A 596 1.17 -34.60 15.44
CA ASP A 596 1.90 -35.83 15.77
C ASP A 596 1.84 -36.15 17.28
N GLY A 597 1.85 -35.11 18.13
CA GLY A 597 1.74 -35.25 19.58
C GLY A 597 0.37 -35.77 20.05
N LYS A 598 -0.72 -35.35 19.39
CA LYS A 598 -2.07 -35.86 19.65
C LYS A 598 -2.26 -37.30 19.14
N GLY A 599 -1.67 -37.62 17.98
CA GLY A 599 -1.68 -38.99 17.46
C GLY A 599 -0.94 -39.99 18.35
N ALA A 600 0.12 -39.55 19.04
CA ALA A 600 0.85 -40.37 20.01
C ALA A 600 0.11 -40.52 21.35
N SER A 601 -0.66 -39.52 21.79
CA SER A 601 -1.47 -39.63 23.01
C SER A 601 -2.72 -40.50 22.84
N ASP A 602 -3.35 -40.49 21.65
CA ASP A 602 -4.51 -41.34 21.35
C ASP A 602 -4.15 -42.82 21.12
N GLN A 603 -2.85 -43.14 20.94
CA GLN A 603 -2.35 -44.53 20.93
C GLN A 603 -1.95 -45.05 22.31
N LEU A 604 -1.93 -44.18 23.33
CA LEU A 604 -1.56 -44.49 24.71
C LEU A 604 -2.74 -44.35 25.70
N SER A 605 -3.94 -44.06 25.20
CA SER A 605 -5.20 -43.98 25.97
C SER A 605 -6.12 -45.17 25.74
#